data_AF-A0A5C4JGK3-F1
#
_entry.id   AF-A0A5C4JGK3-F1
#
_cell.length_a   1.000
_cell.length_b   1.000
_cell.length_c   1.000
_cell.angle_alpha   90.00
_cell.angle_beta   90.00
_cell.angle_gamma   90.00
#
_symmetry.space_group_name_H-M   'P 1'
#
loop_
_entity.id
_entity.type
_entity.pdbx_description
1 polymer ?
#
loop_
_entity_poly.entity_id
_entity_poly.type
_entity_poly.pdbx_seq_one_letter_code
_entity_poly.pdbx_strand_id
1 'polypeptide(L)' 'MSVSFSVLDLAPVVSGSTSGQALRNTLDLARHAERLGFHRYWLAEHHAMPGIASSATAVLIGQVAAVTSAMRVGSG' A
#
# COMPACT_ATOMS: atom_id res chain seq x y z
N MET A 1 -14.03 -5.39 23.83
CA MET A 1 -13.64 -4.48 22.73
C MET A 1 -12.83 -5.27 21.73
N SER A 2 -13.18 -5.25 20.45
CA SER A 2 -12.33 -5.82 19.39
C SER A 2 -11.32 -4.77 18.93
N VAL A 3 -10.05 -5.17 18.80
CA VAL A 3 -9.01 -4.32 18.21
C VAL A 3 -9.14 -4.38 16.70
N SER A 4 -9.12 -3.22 16.03
CA SER A 4 -9.13 -3.16 14.56
C SER A 4 -7.70 -3.25 14.03
N PHE A 5 -7.51 -4.02 12.95
CA PHE A 5 -6.22 -4.14 12.27
C PHE A 5 -6.18 -3.25 11.01
N SER A 6 -4.99 -2.76 10.67
CA SER A 6 -4.73 -1.90 9.50
C SER A 6 -3.36 -2.25 8.92
N VAL A 7 -3.11 -1.85 7.68
CA VAL A 7 -1.84 -2.07 6.97
C VAL A 7 -1.08 -0.74 6.85
N LEU A 8 0.23 -0.77 7.10
CA LEU A 8 1.18 0.26 6.66
C LEU A 8 2.07 -0.38 5.60
N ASP A 9 1.94 0.04 4.36
CA ASP A 9 2.73 -0.43 3.24
C ASP A 9 3.78 0.61 2.83
N LEU A 10 5.01 0.13 2.68
CA LEU A 10 6.14 0.92 2.19
C LEU A 10 6.29 0.78 0.67
N ALA A 11 5.67 -0.22 0.04
CA ALA A 11 5.95 -0.69 -1.32
C ALA A 11 7.44 -1.11 -1.47
N PRO A 12 7.88 -2.16 -0.74
CA PRO A 12 9.28 -2.56 -0.73
C PRO A 12 9.73 -3.14 -2.08
N VAL A 13 10.89 -2.66 -2.57
CA VAL A 13 11.61 -3.23 -3.71
C VAL A 13 12.58 -4.28 -3.19
N VAL A 14 12.16 -5.54 -3.23
CA VAL A 14 12.99 -6.68 -2.80
C VAL A 14 14.10 -6.99 -3.81
N SER A 15 15.15 -7.69 -3.36
CA SER A 15 16.26 -8.11 -4.22
C SER A 15 15.77 -8.88 -5.45
N GLY A 16 16.30 -8.54 -6.63
CA GLY A 16 15.90 -9.13 -7.91
C GLY A 16 14.56 -8.62 -8.48
N SER A 17 13.92 -7.63 -7.83
CA SER A 17 12.65 -7.05 -8.27
C SER A 17 12.82 -5.62 -8.81
N THR A 18 11.71 -5.04 -9.27
CA THR A 18 11.65 -3.66 -9.79
C THR A 18 10.62 -2.84 -9.01
N SER A 19 10.75 -1.51 -9.03
CA SER A 19 9.75 -0.62 -8.44
C SER A 19 8.35 -0.86 -9.02
N GLY A 20 8.25 -1.12 -10.32
CA GLY A 20 6.97 -1.45 -10.95
C GLY A 20 6.33 -2.73 -10.39
N GLN A 21 7.14 -3.73 -10.05
CA GLN A 21 6.63 -4.94 -9.40
C GLN A 21 6.21 -4.67 -7.95
N ALA A 22 6.98 -3.87 -7.20
CA ALA A 22 6.62 -3.47 -5.85
C ALA A 22 5.26 -2.74 -5.81
N LEU A 23 5.03 -1.81 -6.74
CA LEU A 23 3.76 -1.10 -6.85
C LEU A 23 2.59 -2.02 -7.22
N ARG A 24 2.79 -3.03 -8.08
CA ARG A 24 1.77 -4.06 -8.35
C ARG A 24 1.47 -4.89 -7.11
N ASN A 25 2.50 -5.27 -6.36
CA ASN A 25 2.34 -6.01 -5.11
C ASN A 25 1.54 -5.21 -4.07
N THR A 26 1.74 -3.88 -3.99
CA THR A 26 0.91 -2.97 -3.17
C THR A 26 -0.59 -3.09 -3.53
N LEU A 27 -0.93 -3.07 -4.81
CA LEU A 27 -2.33 -3.21 -5.25
C LEU A 27 -2.91 -4.58 -4.89
N ASP A 28 -2.14 -5.65 -5.06
CA ASP A 28 -2.57 -7.01 -4.72
C ASP A 28 -2.75 -7.19 -3.21
N LEU A 29 -1.83 -6.62 -2.42
CA LEU A 29 -1.94 -6.59 -0.96
C LEU A 29 -3.16 -5.80 -0.50
N ALA A 30 -3.44 -4.64 -1.10
CA ALA A 30 -4.61 -3.84 -0.76
C ALA A 30 -5.92 -4.59 -1.00
N ARG A 31 -6.06 -5.25 -2.17
CA ARG A 31 -7.22 -6.13 -2.45
C ARG A 31 -7.33 -7.25 -1.42
N HIS A 32 -6.20 -7.85 -1.05
CA HIS A 32 -6.20 -8.96 -0.09
C HIS A 32 -6.59 -8.50 1.32
N ALA A 33 -6.03 -7.39 1.78
CA ALA A 33 -6.34 -6.78 3.07
C ALA A 33 -7.82 -6.37 3.18
N GLU A 34 -8.40 -5.81 2.11
CA GLU A 34 -9.84 -5.51 2.09
C GLU A 34 -10.69 -6.78 2.23
N ARG A 35 -10.36 -7.86 1.49
CA ARG A 35 -11.08 -9.14 1.62
C ARG A 35 -10.99 -9.74 3.03
N LEU A 36 -9.93 -9.44 3.76
CA LEU A 36 -9.72 -9.88 5.14
C LEU A 36 -10.38 -8.94 6.17
N GLY A 37 -10.99 -7.84 5.75
CA GLY A 37 -11.70 -6.91 6.63
C GLY A 37 -10.79 -5.93 7.39
N PHE A 38 -9.59 -5.62 6.86
CA PHE A 38 -8.74 -4.59 7.45
C PHE A 38 -9.43 -3.22 7.40
N HIS A 39 -9.26 -2.43 8.47
CA HIS A 39 -9.95 -1.15 8.61
C HIS A 39 -9.37 -0.07 7.70
N ARG A 40 -8.04 -0.06 7.51
CA ARG A 40 -7.33 0.98 6.76
C ARG A 40 -6.09 0.43 6.06
N TYR A 41 -5.72 1.09 4.98
CA TYR A 41 -4.48 0.91 4.24
C TYR A 41 -3.72 2.22 4.16
N TRP A 42 -2.51 2.23 4.71
CA TRP A 42 -1.61 3.37 4.71
C TRP A 42 -0.44 3.15 3.79
N LEU A 43 -0.07 4.23 3.10
CA LEU A 43 1.10 4.29 2.24
C LEU A 43 2.12 5.24 2.87
N ALA A 44 3.31 4.71 3.16
CA ALA A 44 4.44 5.51 3.62
C ALA A 44 5.11 6.24 2.45
N GLU A 45 5.72 7.39 2.71
CA GLU A 45 6.46 8.14 1.69
C GLU A 45 7.96 8.14 1.99
N HIS A 46 8.77 7.78 0.99
CA HIS A 46 10.22 7.81 1.08
C HIS A 46 10.85 8.33 -0.21
N HIS A 47 11.92 9.10 -0.06
CA HIS A 47 12.68 9.69 -1.15
C HIS A 47 14.13 9.22 -1.08
N ALA A 48 14.78 9.08 -2.24
CA ALA A 48 16.18 8.63 -2.35
C ALA A 48 16.48 7.28 -1.65
N MET A 49 15.48 6.41 -1.53
CA MET A 49 15.61 5.07 -0.95
C MET A 49 15.32 4.01 -2.02
N PRO A 50 16.32 3.44 -2.70
CA PRO A 50 16.12 2.49 -3.80
C PRO A 50 15.30 1.24 -3.43
N GLY A 51 15.30 0.86 -2.14
CA GLY A 51 14.52 -0.26 -1.62
C GLY A 51 13.04 0.03 -1.39
N ILE A 52 12.56 1.24 -1.66
CA ILE A 52 11.17 1.67 -1.40
C ILE A 52 10.63 2.36 -2.65
N ALA A 53 9.53 1.86 -3.19
CA ALA A 53 8.94 2.39 -4.42
C ALA A 53 7.95 3.55 -4.20
N SER A 54 7.51 3.78 -2.96
CA SER A 54 6.52 4.81 -2.63
C SER A 54 7.17 6.17 -2.34
N SER A 55 7.21 7.05 -3.36
CA SER A 55 7.72 8.43 -3.25
C SER A 55 6.67 9.52 -3.53
N ALA A 56 5.51 9.15 -4.06
CA ALA A 56 4.40 10.06 -4.36
C ALA A 56 3.09 9.45 -3.85
N THR A 57 2.89 9.50 -2.53
CA THR A 57 1.77 8.80 -1.87
C THR A 57 0.41 9.26 -2.39
N ALA A 58 0.25 10.55 -2.71
CA ALA A 58 -1.00 11.08 -3.29
C ALA A 58 -1.43 10.35 -4.59
N VAL A 59 -0.47 9.99 -5.45
CA VAL A 59 -0.75 9.25 -6.69
C VAL A 59 -1.10 7.80 -6.37
N LEU A 60 -0.33 7.17 -5.48
CA LEU A 60 -0.49 5.76 -5.15
C LEU A 60 -1.79 5.49 -4.37
N ILE A 61 -2.24 6.44 -3.53
CA ILE A 61 -3.55 6.41 -2.87
C ILE A 61 -4.67 6.26 -3.90
N GLY A 62 -4.63 7.02 -5.00
CA GLY A 62 -5.62 6.91 -6.07
C GLY A 62 -5.64 5.54 -6.74
N GLN A 63 -4.47 4.94 -6.96
CA GLN A 63 -4.36 3.59 -7.53
C GLN A 63 -4.87 2.51 -6.59
N VAL A 64 -4.56 2.60 -5.30
CA VAL A 64 -5.08 1.66 -4.28
C VAL A 64 -6.59 1.81 -4.15
N ALA A 65 -7.10 3.04 -4.05
CA ALA A 65 -8.53 3.31 -3.98
C ALA A 65 -9.29 2.79 -5.22
N ALA A 66 -8.67 2.78 -6.40
CA ALA A 66 -9.27 2.25 -7.63
C ALA A 66 -9.44 0.71 -7.63
N VAL A 67 -8.74 -0.01 -6.73
CA VAL A 67 -8.78 -1.47 -6.65
C VAL A 67 -9.43 -2.00 -5.37
N THR A 68 -9.94 -1.10 -4.53
CA THR A 68 -10.65 -1.38 -3.27
C THR A 68 -11.99 -0.65 -3.28
N SER A 69 -12.93 -1.03 -2.41
CA SER A 69 -14.31 -0.54 -2.44
C SER A 69 -14.84 0.02 -1.12
N ALA A 70 -14.30 -0.41 0.01
CA ALA A 70 -14.80 -0.07 1.35
C ALA A 70 -13.69 0.29 2.35
N MET A 71 -12.50 -0.31 2.21
CA MET A 71 -11.36 -0.04 3.10
C MET A 71 -10.89 1.41 2.95
N ARG A 72 -10.60 2.09 4.06
CA ARG A 72 -10.09 3.47 4.02
C ARG A 72 -8.65 3.47 3.52
N VAL A 73 -8.34 4.34 2.57
CA VAL A 73 -6.99 4.48 2.00
C VAL A 73 -6.44 5.86 2.33
N GLY A 74 -5.16 5.97 2.67
CA GLY A 74 -4.52 7.26 2.89
C GLY A 74 -3.00 7.18 3.04
N SER A 75 -2.38 8.31 3.33
CA SER A 75 -0.96 8.40 3.69
C SER A 75 -0.79 8.22 5.20
N GLY A 76 0.35 7.67 5.61
CA GLY A 76 0.71 7.45 7.02
C GLY A 76 2.18 7.15 7.18
#